data_AF-A0A0F9B905-F1
#
_entry.id   AF-A0A0F9B905-F1
#
_cell.length_a   1.000
_cell.length_b   1.000
_cell.length_c   1.000
_cell.angle_alpha   90.00
_cell.angle_beta   90.00
_cell.angle_gamma   90.00
#
_symmetry.space_group_name_H-M   'P 1'
#
loop_
_entity.id
_entity.type
_entity.pdbx_description
1 polymer ?
#
loop_
_entity_poly.entity_id
_entity_poly.type
_entity_poly.pdbx_seq_one_letter_code
_entity_poly.pdbx_strand_id
1 'polypeptide(L)'
;MGGDEDGSSPLGNGTRSVRYWGKTGGLAFFYGRGPNSFSLDYQLPIKESRFIRDRFFTIYPGIGRYHEWIKHRLRHKDRTLVNCYGRKRKFRERWDDALFRTAYDWIPQSTVAHKINQEGLRFLYENQQWFAPVEILNQVHDDIWFQISLDHPWQIHADIITRLRDSLSTPISWEGTNFTIPVNEIKLSPKNFKNMEKANISSSSSQEVSKELSHVYQRFLE
;
A
#
# COMPACT_ATOMS: atom_id res chain seq x y z
N MET A 1 -15.76 14.42 -11.77
CA MET A 1 -15.17 15.01 -10.55
C MET A 1 -15.85 14.35 -9.37
N GLY A 2 -15.18 13.42 -8.69
CA GLY A 2 -15.75 12.77 -7.50
C GLY A 2 -15.24 13.49 -6.26
N GLY A 3 -16.13 13.97 -5.40
CA GLY A 3 -15.76 14.65 -4.16
C GLY A 3 -14.95 13.74 -3.25
N ASP A 4 -13.87 14.28 -2.68
CA ASP A 4 -13.07 13.59 -1.65
C ASP A 4 -13.63 13.84 -0.23
N GLU A 5 -14.60 14.75 -0.12
CA GLU A 5 -15.25 15.12 1.12
C GLU A 5 -16.16 13.98 1.61
N ASP A 6 -16.04 13.65 2.90
CA ASP A 6 -16.99 12.74 3.54
C ASP A 6 -18.40 13.33 3.46
N GLY A 7 -19.39 12.46 3.20
CA GLY A 7 -20.76 12.88 2.90
C GLY A 7 -21.04 13.21 1.43
N SER A 8 -20.04 13.26 0.56
CA SER A 8 -20.23 13.59 -0.86
C SER A 8 -20.88 12.48 -1.70
N SER A 9 -21.02 11.27 -1.17
CA SER A 9 -21.67 10.15 -1.86
C SER A 9 -22.97 9.75 -1.18
N PRO A 10 -24.07 9.55 -1.94
CA PRO A 10 -25.31 9.03 -1.39
C PRO A 10 -25.27 7.52 -1.11
N LEU A 11 -24.17 6.82 -1.44
CA LEU A 11 -24.05 5.38 -1.25
C LEU A 11 -23.93 4.99 0.23
N GLY A 12 -24.47 3.83 0.58
CA GLY A 12 -24.55 3.34 1.96
C GLY A 12 -25.38 4.29 2.84
N ASN A 13 -24.83 4.71 3.97
CA ASN A 13 -25.48 5.65 4.89
C ASN A 13 -25.19 7.13 4.56
N GLY A 14 -24.62 7.43 3.39
CA GLY A 14 -24.32 8.79 2.99
C GLY A 14 -23.19 9.47 3.76
N THR A 15 -22.35 8.73 4.49
CA THR A 15 -21.27 9.33 5.32
C THR A 15 -19.91 9.36 4.64
N ARG A 16 -19.73 8.63 3.54
CA ARG A 16 -18.42 8.43 2.91
C ARG A 16 -18.29 9.18 1.60
N SER A 17 -17.06 9.52 1.25
CA SER A 17 -16.77 10.22 -0.01
C SER A 17 -16.97 9.34 -1.25
N VAL A 18 -17.14 9.96 -2.41
CA VAL A 18 -17.17 9.25 -3.69
C VAL A 18 -15.85 8.52 -3.93
N ARG A 19 -14.72 9.15 -3.55
CA ARG A 19 -13.39 8.53 -3.63
C ARG A 19 -13.29 7.27 -2.78
N TYR A 20 -13.82 7.31 -1.54
CA TYR A 20 -13.83 6.15 -0.66
C TYR A 20 -14.52 4.96 -1.34
N TRP A 21 -15.73 5.15 -1.86
CA TRP A 21 -16.49 4.08 -2.50
C TRP A 21 -15.85 3.56 -3.79
N GLY A 22 -15.30 4.45 -4.62
CA GLY A 22 -14.56 4.06 -5.82
C GLY A 22 -13.32 3.22 -5.48
N LYS A 23 -12.52 3.66 -4.50
CA LYS A 23 -11.32 2.96 -4.04
C LYS A 23 -11.65 1.59 -3.47
N THR A 24 -12.54 1.54 -2.50
CA THR A 24 -12.95 0.30 -1.83
C THR A 24 -13.62 -0.68 -2.80
N GLY A 25 -14.33 -0.16 -3.80
CA GLY A 25 -15.06 -1.00 -4.75
C GLY A 25 -14.14 -1.68 -5.74
N GLY A 26 -13.17 -0.94 -6.28
CA GLY A 26 -12.11 -1.52 -7.10
C GLY A 26 -11.32 -2.59 -6.34
N LEU A 27 -10.95 -2.32 -5.08
CA LEU A 27 -10.24 -3.29 -4.23
C LEU A 27 -11.08 -4.55 -3.95
N ALA A 28 -12.38 -4.38 -3.69
CA ALA A 28 -13.28 -5.52 -3.49
C ALA A 28 -13.26 -6.48 -4.67
N PHE A 29 -13.34 -5.98 -5.91
CA PHE A 29 -13.28 -6.83 -7.10
C PHE A 29 -11.88 -7.40 -7.34
N PHE A 30 -10.83 -6.63 -7.07
CA PHE A 30 -9.45 -7.13 -7.11
C PHE A 30 -9.25 -8.35 -6.19
N TYR A 31 -9.87 -8.34 -5.00
CA TYR A 31 -9.85 -9.46 -4.06
C TYR A 31 -10.94 -10.52 -4.30
N GLY A 32 -11.60 -10.49 -5.46
CA GLY A 32 -12.54 -11.54 -5.87
C GLY A 32 -13.89 -11.50 -5.16
N ARG A 33 -14.31 -10.34 -4.61
CA ARG A 33 -15.65 -10.18 -4.06
C ARG A 33 -16.71 -10.37 -5.15
N GLY A 34 -17.72 -11.16 -4.83
CA GLY A 34 -18.87 -11.43 -5.70
C GLY A 34 -19.93 -10.31 -5.65
N PRO A 35 -20.83 -10.25 -6.65
CA PRO A 35 -21.84 -9.20 -6.77
C PRO A 35 -22.85 -9.21 -5.62
N ASN A 36 -23.14 -10.37 -5.01
CA ASN A 36 -24.07 -10.46 -3.88
C ASN A 36 -23.53 -9.74 -2.64
N SER A 37 -22.27 -9.99 -2.26
CA SER A 37 -21.64 -9.30 -1.12
C SER A 37 -21.42 -7.82 -1.42
N PHE A 38 -21.08 -7.47 -2.68
CA PHE A 38 -20.95 -6.06 -3.08
C PHE A 38 -22.27 -5.30 -2.98
N SER A 39 -23.38 -5.92 -3.40
CA SER A 39 -24.74 -5.37 -3.29
C SER A 39 -25.12 -5.01 -1.86
N LEU A 40 -24.79 -5.88 -0.90
CA LEU A 40 -25.07 -5.62 0.52
C LEU A 40 -24.21 -4.48 1.08
N ASP A 41 -22.91 -4.49 0.83
CA ASP A 41 -21.98 -3.49 1.38
C ASP A 41 -22.23 -2.09 0.83
N TYR A 42 -22.61 -1.98 -0.45
CA TYR A 42 -22.84 -0.71 -1.14
C TYR A 42 -24.32 -0.29 -1.12
N GLN A 43 -25.20 -1.14 -0.57
CA GLN A 43 -26.66 -0.95 -0.56
C GLN A 43 -27.23 -0.68 -1.97
N LEU A 44 -26.72 -1.41 -2.95
CA LEU A 44 -27.13 -1.30 -4.36
C LEU A 44 -28.01 -2.49 -4.76
N PRO A 45 -28.97 -2.31 -5.68
CA PRO A 45 -29.64 -3.43 -6.32
C PRO A 45 -28.63 -4.44 -6.92
N ILE A 46 -28.93 -5.73 -6.81
CA ILE A 46 -28.02 -6.78 -7.29
C ILE A 46 -27.72 -6.66 -8.79
N LYS A 47 -28.67 -6.16 -9.58
CA LYS A 47 -28.49 -5.90 -11.02
C LYS A 47 -27.40 -4.85 -11.27
N GLU A 48 -27.40 -3.77 -10.50
CA GLU A 48 -26.38 -2.71 -10.59
C GLU A 48 -25.01 -3.21 -10.12
N SER A 49 -24.99 -4.01 -9.05
CA SER A 49 -23.74 -4.61 -8.55
C SER A 49 -23.09 -5.53 -9.59
N ARG A 50 -23.89 -6.31 -10.34
CA ARG A 50 -23.40 -7.12 -11.47
C ARG A 50 -22.88 -6.22 -12.59
N PHE A 51 -23.66 -5.22 -12.98
CA PHE A 51 -23.27 -4.26 -14.03
C PHE A 51 -21.93 -3.58 -13.71
N ILE A 52 -21.76 -3.05 -12.50
CA ILE A 52 -20.53 -2.39 -12.05
C ILE A 52 -19.34 -3.35 -12.10
N ARG A 53 -19.52 -4.58 -11.57
CA ARG A 53 -18.48 -5.61 -11.58
C ARG A 53 -18.05 -5.99 -13.00
N ASP A 54 -19.01 -6.23 -13.89
CA ASP A 54 -18.71 -6.66 -15.25
C ASP A 54 -18.02 -5.53 -16.04
N ARG A 55 -18.42 -4.27 -15.81
CA ARG A 55 -17.72 -3.10 -16.36
C ARG A 55 -16.31 -2.96 -15.78
N PHE A 56 -16.10 -3.22 -14.49
CA PHE A 56 -14.78 -3.21 -13.88
C PHE A 56 -13.81 -4.18 -14.58
N PHE A 57 -14.22 -5.44 -14.81
CA PHE A 57 -13.37 -6.41 -15.50
C PHE A 57 -13.22 -6.14 -17.00
N THR A 58 -14.16 -5.41 -17.60
CA THR A 58 -14.04 -4.91 -18.98
C THR A 58 -12.96 -3.82 -19.08
N ILE A 59 -12.93 -2.89 -18.12
CA ILE A 59 -11.96 -1.79 -18.08
C ILE A 59 -10.57 -2.32 -17.65
N TYR A 60 -10.53 -3.27 -16.71
CA TYR A 60 -9.31 -3.82 -16.14
C TYR A 60 -9.18 -5.34 -16.42
N PRO A 61 -9.04 -5.76 -17.70
CA PRO A 61 -9.01 -7.18 -18.07
C PRO A 61 -7.79 -7.92 -17.48
N GLY A 62 -6.73 -7.19 -17.11
CA GLY A 62 -5.57 -7.75 -16.41
C GLY A 62 -5.92 -8.43 -15.08
N ILE A 63 -6.91 -7.91 -14.34
CA ILE A 63 -7.32 -8.48 -13.05
C ILE A 63 -8.01 -9.83 -13.24
N GLY A 64 -8.91 -9.92 -14.22
CA GLY A 64 -9.55 -11.20 -14.56
C GLY A 64 -8.54 -12.25 -15.00
N ARG A 65 -7.56 -11.86 -15.83
CA ARG A 65 -6.46 -12.75 -16.24
C ARG A 65 -5.60 -13.19 -15.05
N TYR A 66 -5.33 -12.28 -14.11
CA TYR A 66 -4.60 -12.61 -12.88
C TYR A 66 -5.36 -13.63 -12.02
N HIS A 67 -6.68 -13.47 -11.84
CA HIS A 67 -7.49 -14.45 -11.11
C HIS A 67 -7.43 -15.84 -11.74
N GLU A 68 -7.58 -15.93 -13.06
CA GLU A 68 -7.48 -17.21 -13.77
C GLU A 68 -6.07 -17.81 -13.68
N TRP A 69 -5.03 -16.97 -13.77
CA TRP A 69 -3.65 -17.41 -13.56
C TRP A 69 -3.43 -17.98 -12.15
N ILE A 70 -3.97 -17.36 -11.10
CA ILE A 70 -3.90 -17.87 -9.73
C ILE A 70 -4.59 -19.24 -9.63
N LYS A 71 -5.82 -19.38 -10.14
CA LYS A 71 -6.55 -20.66 -10.13
C LYS A 71 -5.77 -21.76 -10.85
N HIS A 72 -5.21 -21.44 -12.02
CA HIS A 72 -4.37 -22.35 -12.78
C HIS A 72 -3.14 -22.78 -11.99
N ARG A 73 -2.42 -21.84 -11.34
CA ARG A 73 -1.28 -22.16 -10.47
C ARG A 73 -1.69 -23.08 -9.33
N LEU A 74 -2.81 -22.81 -8.64
CA LEU A 74 -3.30 -23.68 -7.58
C LEU A 74 -3.63 -25.10 -8.07
N ARG A 75 -4.21 -25.24 -9.27
CA ARG A 75 -4.57 -26.54 -9.86
C ARG A 75 -3.34 -27.37 -10.21
N HIS A 76 -2.32 -26.73 -10.77
CA HIS A 76 -1.19 -27.43 -11.40
C HIS A 76 0.11 -27.43 -10.58
N LYS A 77 0.19 -26.65 -9.50
CA LYS A 77 1.40 -26.54 -8.65
C LYS A 77 1.14 -26.98 -7.20
N ASP A 78 0.43 -28.09 -7.02
CA ASP A 78 0.15 -28.66 -5.69
C ASP A 78 -0.38 -27.60 -4.70
N ARG A 79 -1.31 -26.77 -5.20
CA ARG A 79 -1.92 -25.65 -4.45
C ARG A 79 -0.92 -24.67 -3.85
N THR A 80 0.24 -24.49 -4.48
CA THR A 80 1.31 -23.64 -3.97
C THR A 80 1.49 -22.41 -4.85
N LEU A 81 1.55 -21.23 -4.21
CA LEU A 81 1.93 -19.98 -4.85
C LEU A 81 3.31 -19.54 -4.36
N VAL A 82 3.99 -18.75 -5.19
CA VAL A 82 5.30 -18.14 -4.91
C VAL A 82 5.18 -16.63 -5.11
N ASN A 83 5.58 -15.84 -4.12
CA ASN A 83 5.51 -14.38 -4.22
C ASN A 83 6.75 -13.80 -4.94
N CYS A 84 6.83 -12.47 -5.03
CA CYS A 84 7.92 -11.81 -5.75
C CYS A 84 9.31 -11.95 -5.10
N TYR A 85 9.35 -12.40 -3.84
CA TYR A 85 10.58 -12.65 -3.06
C TYR A 85 10.88 -14.14 -2.91
N GLY A 86 10.21 -15.01 -3.68
CA GLY A 86 10.44 -16.45 -3.64
C GLY A 86 9.82 -17.17 -2.44
N ARG A 87 9.12 -16.47 -1.54
CA ARG A 87 8.37 -17.10 -0.43
C ARG A 87 7.29 -17.98 -1.03
N LYS A 88 7.15 -19.19 -0.51
CA LYS A 88 6.13 -20.17 -0.93
C LYS A 88 5.01 -20.25 0.11
N ARG A 89 3.77 -20.40 -0.34
CA ARG A 89 2.62 -20.76 0.51
C ARG A 89 1.80 -21.85 -0.17
N LYS A 90 1.56 -22.94 0.56
CA LYS A 90 0.63 -24.00 0.17
C LYS A 90 -0.75 -23.72 0.76
N PHE A 91 -1.78 -23.77 -0.05
CA PHE A 91 -3.17 -23.57 0.34
C PHE A 91 -3.86 -24.92 0.53
N ARG A 92 -4.34 -25.18 1.75
CA ARG A 92 -4.88 -26.48 2.18
C ARG A 92 -6.39 -26.43 2.44
N GLU A 93 -6.96 -25.25 2.34
CA GLU A 93 -8.38 -24.98 2.52
C GLU A 93 -9.21 -25.70 1.45
N ARG A 94 -10.53 -25.75 1.69
CA ARG A 94 -11.48 -26.34 0.74
C ARG A 94 -11.39 -25.62 -0.61
N TRP A 95 -11.54 -26.37 -1.69
CA TRP A 95 -11.51 -25.83 -3.05
C TRP A 95 -12.80 -25.06 -3.36
N ASP A 96 -12.89 -23.82 -2.88
CA ASP A 96 -14.06 -22.95 -3.00
C ASP A 96 -13.67 -21.46 -3.19
N ASP A 97 -14.68 -20.59 -3.24
CA ASP A 97 -14.48 -19.16 -3.43
C ASP A 97 -13.69 -18.51 -2.29
N ALA A 98 -13.76 -19.03 -1.07
CA ALA A 98 -13.00 -18.47 0.05
C ALA A 98 -11.50 -18.70 -0.14
N LEU A 99 -11.11 -19.93 -0.53
CA LEU A 99 -9.75 -20.25 -0.92
C LEU A 99 -9.25 -19.30 -2.02
N PHE A 100 -10.05 -19.08 -3.06
CA PHE A 100 -9.63 -18.24 -4.18
C PHE A 100 -9.44 -16.78 -3.77
N ARG A 101 -10.35 -16.21 -2.98
CA ARG A 101 -10.20 -14.83 -2.47
C ARG A 101 -8.90 -14.67 -1.68
N THR A 102 -8.58 -15.60 -0.78
CA THR A 102 -7.32 -15.58 -0.03
C THR A 102 -6.10 -15.75 -0.94
N ALA A 103 -6.21 -16.55 -2.00
CA ALA A 103 -5.13 -16.77 -2.93
C ALA A 103 -4.85 -15.55 -3.84
N TYR A 104 -5.89 -14.84 -4.28
CA TYR A 104 -5.74 -13.61 -5.08
C TYR A 104 -4.96 -12.52 -4.32
N ASP A 105 -5.20 -12.43 -3.03
CA ASP A 105 -4.63 -11.42 -2.13
C ASP A 105 -3.19 -11.74 -1.69
N TRP A 106 -2.83 -13.02 -1.62
CA TRP A 106 -1.60 -13.43 -0.96
C TRP A 106 -0.33 -12.93 -1.65
N ILE A 107 -0.21 -13.01 -2.98
CA ILE A 107 0.99 -12.53 -3.67
C ILE A 107 1.21 -11.02 -3.43
N PRO A 108 0.25 -10.12 -3.72
CA PRO A 108 0.47 -8.68 -3.52
C PRO A 108 0.75 -8.33 -2.06
N GLN A 109 -0.04 -8.83 -1.11
CA GLN A 109 0.20 -8.54 0.32
C GLN A 109 1.53 -9.08 0.83
N SER A 110 1.86 -10.32 0.50
CA SER A 110 3.12 -10.92 0.97
C SER A 110 4.34 -10.28 0.34
N THR A 111 4.22 -9.73 -0.88
CA THR A 111 5.28 -8.95 -1.53
C THR A 111 5.49 -7.62 -0.83
N VAL A 112 4.43 -6.85 -0.54
CA VAL A 112 4.54 -5.59 0.22
C VAL A 112 5.09 -5.82 1.62
N ALA A 113 4.58 -6.84 2.32
CA ALA A 113 5.08 -7.22 3.64
C ALA A 113 6.55 -7.65 3.61
N HIS A 114 7.02 -8.30 2.53
CA HIS A 114 8.44 -8.58 2.39
C HIS A 114 9.23 -7.30 2.17
N LYS A 115 8.76 -6.43 1.28
CA LYS A 115 9.49 -5.23 0.89
C LYS A 115 9.71 -4.27 2.06
N ILE A 116 8.67 -4.05 2.86
CA ILE A 116 8.79 -3.18 4.03
C ILE A 116 9.71 -3.79 5.10
N ASN A 117 9.74 -5.11 5.23
CA ASN A 117 10.61 -5.79 6.19
C ASN A 117 12.08 -5.81 5.75
N GLN A 118 12.36 -6.10 4.49
CA GLN A 118 13.74 -6.23 3.99
C GLN A 118 14.34 -4.87 3.64
N GLU A 119 13.70 -4.09 2.77
CA GLU A 119 14.21 -2.80 2.30
C GLU A 119 13.85 -1.63 3.23
N GLY A 120 12.97 -1.84 4.21
CA GLY A 120 12.61 -0.85 5.22
C GLY A 120 13.22 -1.15 6.59
N LEU A 121 12.56 -2.01 7.38
CA LEU A 121 12.93 -2.25 8.78
C LEU A 121 14.32 -2.85 8.95
N ARG A 122 14.65 -3.91 8.20
CA ARG A 122 15.97 -4.52 8.25
C ARG A 122 17.05 -3.54 7.77
N PHE A 123 16.78 -2.79 6.72
CA PHE A 123 17.69 -1.74 6.24
C PHE A 123 17.97 -0.68 7.32
N LEU A 124 16.94 -0.21 8.02
CA LEU A 124 17.11 0.70 9.17
C LEU A 124 17.92 0.05 10.29
N TYR A 125 17.58 -1.18 10.67
CA TYR A 125 18.18 -1.86 11.80
C TYR A 125 19.66 -2.21 11.56
N GLU A 126 20.01 -2.73 10.39
CA GLU A 126 21.38 -3.21 10.10
C GLU A 126 22.36 -2.09 9.73
N ASN A 127 21.88 -0.91 9.30
CA ASN A 127 22.73 0.19 8.84
C ASN A 127 22.86 1.33 9.88
N GLN A 128 23.19 0.99 11.11
CA GLN A 128 23.30 1.95 12.23
C GLN A 128 24.31 3.08 12.00
N GLN A 129 25.28 2.90 11.10
CA GLN A 129 26.19 3.98 10.69
C GLN A 129 25.47 5.19 10.09
N TRP A 130 24.26 5.00 9.55
CA TRP A 130 23.43 6.09 9.02
C TRP A 130 22.18 6.33 9.87
N PHE A 131 21.67 5.28 10.52
CA PHE A 131 20.37 5.31 11.20
C PHE A 131 20.45 5.32 12.72
N ALA A 132 21.63 5.51 13.32
CA ALA A 132 21.76 5.68 14.78
C ALA A 132 20.83 6.77 15.38
N PRO A 133 20.52 7.89 14.68
CA PRO A 133 19.55 8.87 15.17
C PRO A 133 18.07 8.43 15.14
N VAL A 134 17.77 7.29 14.50
CA VAL A 134 16.40 6.83 14.26
C VAL A 134 15.94 5.93 15.39
N GLU A 135 14.83 6.31 16.03
CA GLU A 135 14.09 5.42 16.90
C GLU A 135 12.87 4.87 16.16
N ILE A 136 12.86 3.56 15.90
CA ILE A 136 11.74 2.87 15.26
C ILE A 136 10.62 2.71 16.28
N LEU A 137 9.43 3.21 15.95
CA LEU A 137 8.29 3.22 16.87
C LEU A 137 7.28 2.12 16.55
N ASN A 138 6.93 1.97 15.26
CA ASN A 138 5.94 0.98 14.84
C ASN A 138 6.07 0.64 13.36
N GLN A 139 5.47 -0.47 12.95
CA GLN A 139 5.22 -0.81 11.55
C GLN A 139 3.75 -1.19 11.39
N VAL A 140 3.05 -0.45 10.54
CA VAL A 140 1.62 -0.65 10.28
C VAL A 140 1.44 -1.00 8.82
N HIS A 141 1.43 -2.30 8.51
CA HIS A 141 1.31 -2.83 7.15
C HIS A 141 2.37 -2.27 6.18
N ASP A 142 2.00 -1.28 5.37
CA ASP A 142 2.80 -0.58 4.37
C ASP A 142 3.46 0.72 4.89
N ASP A 143 3.27 1.06 6.16
CA ASP A 143 3.86 2.23 6.81
C ASP A 143 4.92 1.87 7.87
N ILE A 144 6.02 2.63 7.89
CA ILE A 144 7.03 2.60 8.97
C ILE A 144 6.95 3.90 9.75
N TRP A 145 6.78 3.81 11.06
CA TRP A 145 6.74 4.95 11.96
C TRP A 145 8.01 4.99 12.78
N PHE A 146 8.68 6.13 12.77
CA PHE A 146 9.92 6.36 13.51
C PHE A 146 10.00 7.83 13.93
N GLN A 147 10.91 8.13 14.86
CA GLN A 147 11.24 9.49 15.27
C GLN A 147 12.75 9.74 15.19
N ILE A 148 13.10 11.01 15.03
CA ILE A 148 14.48 11.52 15.01
C ILE A 148 14.48 12.77 15.90
N SER A 149 15.44 12.87 16.82
CA SER A 149 15.56 14.06 17.69
C SER A 149 15.79 15.33 16.86
N LEU A 150 15.11 16.41 17.23
CA LEU A 150 15.31 17.75 16.63
C LEU A 150 16.66 18.38 17.00
N ASP A 151 17.41 17.78 17.92
CA ASP A 151 18.80 18.17 18.20
C ASP A 151 19.72 17.87 17.01
N HIS A 152 19.32 16.97 16.13
CA HIS A 152 20.02 16.72 14.88
C HIS A 152 19.65 17.78 13.82
N PRO A 153 20.62 18.22 13.00
CA PRO A 153 20.33 19.19 11.94
C PRO A 153 19.46 18.54 10.86
N TRP A 154 18.56 19.31 10.23
CA TRP A 154 17.66 18.85 9.16
C TRP A 154 18.35 18.09 8.02
N GLN A 155 19.63 18.37 7.79
CA GLN A 155 20.45 17.63 6.83
C GLN A 155 20.54 16.13 7.16
N ILE A 156 20.67 15.78 8.45
CA ILE A 156 20.67 14.38 8.91
C ILE A 156 19.30 13.74 8.71
N HIS A 157 18.22 14.47 9.02
CA HIS A 157 16.86 13.98 8.77
C HIS A 157 16.63 13.70 7.28
N ALA A 158 17.06 14.62 6.42
CA ALA A 158 16.98 14.49 4.98
C ALA A 158 17.77 13.28 4.47
N ASP A 159 19.02 13.11 4.92
CA ASP A 159 19.85 11.97 4.52
C ASP A 159 19.23 10.64 4.92
N ILE A 160 18.69 10.53 6.15
CA ILE A 160 17.99 9.34 6.63
C ILE A 160 16.76 9.04 5.76
N ILE A 161 15.90 10.04 5.56
CA ILE A 161 14.65 9.90 4.81
C ILE A 161 14.92 9.52 3.35
N THR A 162 15.87 10.19 2.70
CA THR A 162 16.26 9.90 1.32
C THR A 162 16.81 8.49 1.18
N ARG A 163 17.69 8.04 2.09
CA ARG A 163 18.23 6.67 2.04
C ARG A 163 17.15 5.61 2.21
N LEU A 164 16.25 5.80 3.18
CA LEU A 164 15.15 4.87 3.41
C LEU A 164 14.20 4.80 2.21
N ARG A 165 13.83 5.97 1.66
CA ARG A 165 13.00 6.08 0.45
C ARG A 165 13.61 5.33 -0.72
N ASP A 166 14.91 5.54 -0.96
CA ASP A 166 15.62 4.95 -2.10
C ASP A 166 15.72 3.43 -1.94
N SER A 167 16.01 2.95 -0.72
CA SER A 167 15.98 1.51 -0.41
C SER A 167 14.59 0.90 -0.67
N LEU A 168 13.52 1.49 -0.12
CA LEU A 168 12.14 1.04 -0.32
C LEU A 168 11.70 1.12 -1.79
N SER A 169 12.32 1.99 -2.59
CA SER A 169 12.04 2.14 -4.03
C SER A 169 12.92 1.24 -4.92
N THR A 170 13.70 0.34 -4.34
CA THR A 170 14.52 -0.61 -5.11
C THR A 170 13.63 -1.49 -6.01
N PRO A 171 13.97 -1.68 -7.31
CA PRO A 171 13.18 -2.52 -8.21
C PRO A 171 13.03 -3.96 -7.72
N ILE A 172 11.86 -4.55 -7.97
CA ILE A 172 11.54 -5.96 -7.76
C ILE A 172 11.56 -6.66 -9.12
N SER A 173 12.36 -7.71 -9.24
CA SER A 173 12.38 -8.59 -10.41
C SER A 173 11.44 -9.76 -10.21
N TRP A 174 10.46 -9.94 -11.08
CA TRP A 174 9.50 -11.04 -11.00
C TRP A 174 8.99 -11.50 -12.37
N GLU A 175 9.06 -12.81 -12.64
CA GLU A 175 8.58 -13.46 -13.86
C GLU A 175 9.06 -12.74 -15.15
N GLY A 176 10.34 -12.35 -15.18
CA GLY A 176 10.97 -11.66 -16.32
C GLY A 176 10.67 -10.16 -16.44
N THR A 177 9.94 -9.58 -15.49
CA THR A 177 9.64 -8.14 -15.44
C THR A 177 10.30 -7.47 -14.26
N ASN A 178 10.74 -6.23 -14.42
CA ASN A 178 11.20 -5.37 -13.32
C ASN A 178 10.17 -4.28 -13.08
N PHE A 179 9.79 -4.07 -11.82
CA PHE A 179 8.90 -2.97 -11.44
C PHE A 179 9.30 -2.41 -10.07
N THR A 180 8.94 -1.16 -9.82
CA THR A 180 9.20 -0.49 -8.55
C THR A 180 7.89 -0.20 -7.83
N ILE A 181 7.90 -0.35 -6.50
CA ILE A 181 6.85 0.17 -5.62
C ILE A 181 7.42 1.44 -4.97
N PRO A 182 7.12 2.63 -5.49
CA PRO A 182 7.71 3.86 -4.97
C PRO A 182 7.08 4.27 -3.63
N VAL A 183 7.86 4.93 -2.79
CA VAL A 183 7.33 5.64 -1.62
C VAL A 183 6.64 6.90 -2.10
N ASN A 184 5.31 6.93 -1.98
CA ASN A 184 4.49 8.03 -2.50
C ASN A 184 4.23 9.14 -1.47
N GLU A 185 4.31 8.83 -0.18
CA GLU A 185 3.97 9.76 0.88
C GLU A 185 4.98 9.67 2.02
N ILE A 186 5.49 10.82 2.44
CA ILE A 186 6.16 10.99 3.72
C ILE A 186 5.41 12.07 4.48
N LYS A 187 5.11 11.76 5.74
CA LYS A 187 4.43 12.68 6.64
C LYS A 187 5.27 12.88 7.88
N LEU A 188 5.24 14.07 8.44
CA LEU A 188 5.91 14.38 9.69
C LEU A 188 5.02 15.21 10.60
N SER A 189 5.26 15.11 11.90
CA SER A 189 4.64 15.92 12.94
C SER A 189 5.62 16.03 14.11
N PRO A 190 5.74 17.21 14.75
CA PRO A 190 6.54 17.33 15.95
C PRO A 190 5.83 16.87 17.22
N LYS A 191 4.51 16.58 17.16
CA LYS A 191 3.68 16.32 18.33
C LYS A 191 3.08 14.91 18.37
N ASN A 192 2.39 14.49 17.29
CA ASN A 192 1.66 13.22 17.28
C ASN A 192 1.36 12.71 15.87
N PHE A 193 1.02 11.42 15.76
CA PHE A 193 0.67 10.76 14.49
C PHE A 193 -0.70 11.16 13.93
N LYS A 194 -1.56 11.84 14.70
CA LYS A 194 -2.89 12.24 14.22
C LYS A 194 -2.82 13.45 13.30
N ASN A 195 -1.98 14.41 13.62
CA ASN A 195 -1.84 15.67 12.89
C ASN A 195 -0.48 15.73 12.20
N MET A 196 -0.31 14.90 11.17
CA MET A 196 0.90 14.88 10.35
C MET A 196 0.67 15.59 9.03
N GLU A 197 1.68 16.33 8.59
CA GLU A 197 1.68 17.02 7.30
C GLU A 197 2.57 16.30 6.30
N LYS A 198 2.14 16.29 5.04
CA LYS A 198 2.91 15.72 3.94
C LYS A 198 4.09 16.62 3.62
N ALA A 199 5.27 16.00 3.46
CA ALA A 199 6.47 16.66 2.95
C ALA A 199 6.73 16.24 1.50
N ASN A 200 7.04 17.19 0.63
CA ASN A 200 7.37 16.92 -0.76
C ASN A 200 8.84 16.53 -0.92
N ILE A 201 9.09 15.23 -0.95
CA ILE A 201 10.43 14.64 -1.02
C ILE A 201 10.73 14.03 -2.39
N SER A 202 10.20 14.62 -3.46
CA SER A 202 10.45 14.15 -4.84
C SER A 202 11.89 14.38 -5.32
N SER A 203 12.63 15.27 -4.67
CA SER A 203 14.03 15.55 -5.01
C SER A 203 15.01 14.50 -4.47
N SER A 204 16.03 14.18 -5.26
CA SER A 204 17.20 13.41 -4.81
C SER A 204 18.22 14.26 -4.05
N SER A 205 18.09 15.58 -4.07
CA SER A 205 18.99 16.50 -3.37
C SER A 205 18.64 16.57 -1.89
N SER A 206 19.58 16.14 -1.05
CA SER A 206 19.39 16.17 0.40
C SER A 206 19.23 17.60 0.95
N GLN A 207 19.82 18.61 0.28
CA GLN A 207 19.64 20.02 0.65
C GLN A 207 18.20 20.50 0.41
N GLU A 208 17.57 20.06 -0.68
CA GLU A 208 16.19 20.43 -1.00
C GLU A 208 15.21 19.73 -0.05
N VAL A 209 15.44 18.44 0.22
CA VAL A 209 14.67 17.69 1.21
C VAL A 209 14.82 18.32 2.60
N SER A 210 16.02 18.70 3.01
CA SER A 210 16.26 19.39 4.30
C SER A 210 15.47 20.70 4.41
N LYS A 211 15.43 21.51 3.34
CA LYS A 211 14.65 22.76 3.33
C LYS A 211 13.16 22.48 3.44
N GLU A 212 12.65 21.49 2.70
CA GLU A 212 11.25 21.10 2.76
C GLU A 212 10.86 20.62 4.17
N LEU A 213 11.66 19.73 4.78
CA LEU A 213 11.37 19.22 6.13
C LEU A 213 11.33 20.36 7.16
N SER A 214 12.30 21.28 7.10
CA SER A 214 12.30 22.46 7.94
C SER A 214 11.07 23.34 7.70
N HIS A 215 10.69 23.56 6.44
CA HIS A 215 9.53 24.37 6.09
C HIS A 215 8.22 23.76 6.60
N VAL A 216 8.01 22.45 6.41
CA VAL A 216 6.85 21.73 6.95
C VAL A 216 6.82 21.83 8.48
N TYR A 217 7.98 21.71 9.15
CA TYR A 217 8.05 21.85 10.61
C TYR A 217 7.65 23.25 11.09
N GLN A 218 8.08 24.31 10.40
CA GLN A 218 7.73 25.71 10.78
C GLN A 218 6.22 25.96 10.75
N ARG A 219 5.47 25.30 9.85
CA ARG A 219 4.00 25.41 9.81
C ARG A 219 3.31 24.90 11.08
N PHE A 220 3.98 24.11 11.91
CA PHE A 220 3.46 23.66 13.21
C PHE A 220 3.76 24.62 14.37
N LEU A 221 4.60 25.62 14.14
CA LEU A 221 4.94 26.66 15.12
C LEU A 221 4.08 27.92 14.97
N GLU A 222 3.50 28.11 13.79
CA GLU A 222 2.46 29.11 13.48
C GLU A 222 1.11 28.74 14.13
#